data_AF-A0A7X1CQL7-F1
#
_entry.id   AF-A0A7X1CQL7-F1
#
_cell.length_a   1.000
_cell.length_b   1.000
_cell.length_c   1.000
_cell.angle_alpha   90.00
_cell.angle_beta   90.00
_cell.angle_gamma   90.00
#
_symmetry.space_group_name_H-M   'P 1'
#
loop_
_entity.id
_entity.type
_entity.pdbx_description
1 polymer ?
#
loop_
_entity_poly.entity_id
_entity_poly.type
_entity_poly.pdbx_seq_one_letter_code
_entity_poly.pdbx_strand_id
1 'polypeptide(L)' 'MSFKDRVKIALVKKGWSQRELARQMDISVAYLQDILKGNRKSEERLKQIHDLLELDEPVSKGVDS' A
#
# COMPACT_ATOMS: atom_id res chain seq x y z
N MET A 1 6.12 7.03 -11.87
CA MET A 1 6.01 5.68 -11.26
C MET A 1 4.65 5.58 -10.59
N SER A 2 3.90 4.49 -10.78
CA SER A 2 2.57 4.34 -10.18
C SER A 2 2.64 3.92 -8.70
N PHE A 3 1.56 4.10 -7.93
CA PHE A 3 1.46 3.59 -6.55
C PHE A 3 1.71 2.08 -6.49
N LYS A 4 1.12 1.33 -7.42
CA LYS A 4 1.34 -0.12 -7.58
C LYS A 4 2.81 -0.47 -7.76
N ASP A 5 3.56 0.32 -8.53
CA ASP A 5 4.99 0.07 -8.75
C ASP A 5 5.81 0.36 -7.49
N ARG A 6 5.49 1.45 -6.77
CA ARG A 6 6.13 1.76 -5.47
C ARG A 6 5.92 0.63 -4.47
N VAL A 7 4.69 0.12 -4.36
CA VAL A 7 4.35 -1.03 -3.50
C VAL A 7 5.15 -2.27 -3.89
N LYS A 8 5.23 -2.60 -5.19
CA LYS A 8 6.02 -3.75 -5.65
C LYS A 8 7.50 -3.61 -5.29
N ILE A 9 8.09 -2.43 -5.46
CA ILE A 9 9.49 -2.18 -5.12
C ILE A 9 9.72 -2.35 -3.62
N ALA A 10 8.84 -1.80 -2.78
CA ALA A 10 8.95 -1.96 -1.33
C ALA A 10 8.79 -3.41 -0.88
N LEU A 11 7.87 -4.16 -1.48
CA LEU A 11 7.72 -5.59 -1.23
C LEU A 11 9.00 -6.37 -1.56
N VAL A 12 9.63 -6.09 -2.70
CA VAL A 12 10.91 -6.73 -3.08
C VAL A 12 12.00 -6.39 -2.07
N LYS A 13 12.13 -5.12 -1.67
CA LYS A 13 13.10 -4.69 -0.64
C LYS A 13 12.88 -5.37 0.71
N LYS A 14 11.62 -5.61 1.08
CA LYS A 14 11.23 -6.28 2.34
C LYS A 14 11.24 -7.81 2.26
N GLY A 15 11.46 -8.40 1.07
CA GLY A 15 11.37 -9.85 0.85
C GLY A 15 9.94 -10.40 0.96
N TRP A 16 8.93 -9.56 0.77
CA TRP A 16 7.52 -9.93 0.89
C TRP A 16 6.88 -10.17 -0.48
N SER A 17 5.89 -11.06 -0.51
CA SER A 17 4.99 -11.22 -1.66
C SER A 17 3.73 -10.38 -1.48
N GLN A 18 2.97 -10.16 -2.57
CA GLN A 18 1.64 -9.54 -2.45
C GLN A 18 0.68 -10.39 -1.60
N ARG A 19 0.85 -11.72 -1.59
CA ARG A 19 0.08 -12.61 -0.72
C ARG A 19 0.39 -12.36 0.75
N GLU A 20 1.66 -12.13 1.07
CA GLU A 20 2.08 -11.81 2.43
C GLU A 20 1.51 -10.48 2.89
N LEU A 21 1.56 -9.44 2.05
CA LEU A 21 0.93 -8.16 2.36
C LEU A 21 -0.59 -8.31 2.59
N ALA A 22 -1.28 -9.05 1.73
CA ALA A 22 -2.72 -9.30 1.89
C ALA A 22 -3.03 -10.03 3.20
N ARG A 23 -2.19 -10.99 3.59
CA ARG A 23 -2.28 -11.72 4.87
C ARG A 23 -2.09 -10.80 6.07
N GLN A 24 -1.10 -9.90 6.03
CA GLN A 24 -0.85 -8.93 7.11
C GLN A 24 -2.01 -7.92 7.28
N MET A 25 -2.73 -7.64 6.19
CA MET A 25 -3.89 -6.76 6.19
C MET A 25 -5.22 -7.48 6.45
N ASP A 26 -5.21 -8.81 6.59
CA ASP A 26 -6.40 -9.67 6.68
C ASP A 26 -7.40 -9.44 5.53
N ILE A 27 -6.89 -9.44 4.29
CA ILE A 27 -7.70 -9.28 3.08
C ILE A 27 -7.34 -10.30 2.01
N SER A 28 -8.21 -10.45 1.00
CA SER A 28 -7.90 -11.26 -0.17
C SER A 28 -6.89 -10.56 -1.09
N VAL A 29 -6.08 -11.36 -1.80
CA VAL A 29 -5.14 -10.85 -2.82
C VAL A 29 -5.87 -10.11 -3.94
N ALA A 30 -7.08 -10.56 -4.30
CA ALA A 30 -7.92 -9.88 -5.29
C ALA A 30 -8.30 -8.47 -4.82
N TYR A 31 -8.72 -8.32 -3.56
CA TYR A 31 -9.07 -7.02 -2.99
C TYR A 31 -7.84 -6.09 -2.89
N LEU A 32 -6.69 -6.63 -2.49
CA LEU A 32 -5.42 -5.88 -2.54
C LEU A 32 -5.14 -5.38 -3.96
N GLN A 33 -5.30 -6.21 -4.99
CA GLN A 33 -5.08 -5.78 -6.37
C GLN A 33 -6.03 -4.67 -6.81
N ASP A 34 -7.29 -4.70 -6.39
CA ASP A 34 -8.25 -3.64 -6.67
C ASP A 34 -7.86 -2.31 -6.01
N ILE A 35 -7.36 -2.37 -4.77
CA ILE A 35 -6.79 -1.19 -4.08
C ILE A 35 -5.60 -0.65 -4.86
N LEU A 36 -4.65 -1.51 -5.24
CA LEU A 36 -3.44 -1.10 -5.97
C LEU A 36 -3.72 -0.56 -7.38
N LYS A 37 -4.81 -1.00 -8.01
CA LYS A 37 -5.27 -0.46 -9.32
C LYS A 37 -5.95 0.90 -9.19
N GLY A 38 -6.25 1.36 -7.97
CA GLY A 38 -7.01 2.58 -7.74
C GLY A 38 -8.53 2.43 -7.91
N ASN A 39 -9.02 1.19 -8.04
CA ASN A 39 -10.46 0.91 -8.15
C ASN A 39 -11.19 1.10 -6.82
N ARG A 40 -10.45 1.21 -5.71
CA ARG A 40 -10.95 1.41 -4.34
C ARG A 40 -10.18 2.54 -3.66
N LYS A 41 -10.90 3.44 -3.00
CA LYS A 41 -10.35 4.59 -2.24
C LYS A 41 -10.54 4.41 -0.74
N SER A 42 -10.19 3.24 -0.20
CA SER A 42 -10.21 3.05 1.25
C SER A 42 -8.95 3.66 1.85
N GLU A 43 -9.10 4.83 2.47
CA GLU A 43 -8.01 5.55 3.14
C GLU A 43 -7.34 4.68 4.21
N GLU A 44 -8.14 3.93 4.98
CA GLU A 44 -7.64 2.98 5.98
C GLU A 44 -6.69 1.94 5.38
N ARG A 45 -7.07 1.32 4.25
CA ARG A 45 -6.23 0.29 3.61
C ARG A 45 -5.00 0.88 2.94
N LEU A 46 -5.10 2.09 2.40
CA LEU A 46 -3.94 2.79 1.86
C LEU A 46 -2.94 3.10 2.98
N LYS A 47 -3.42 3.62 4.11
CA LYS A 47 -2.61 3.87 5.30
C LYS A 47 -1.92 2.60 5.80
N GLN A 48 -2.65 1.48 5.91
CA GLN A 48 -2.05 0.20 6.27
C GLN A 48 -0.92 -0.23 5.32
N ILE A 49 -1.07 -0.03 4.00
CA ILE A 49 -0.01 -0.34 3.03
C ILE A 49 1.20 0.58 3.25
N HIS A 50 0.97 1.86 3.53
CA HIS A 50 2.03 2.82 3.85
C HIS A 50 2.80 2.41 5.11
N ASP A 51 2.09 2.12 6.19
CA ASP A 51 2.66 1.72 7.48
C ASP A 51 3.43 0.39 7.37
N LEU A 52 2.84 -0.63 6.72
CA LEU A 52 3.45 -1.96 6.59
C LEU A 52 4.68 -1.99 5.67
N LEU A 53 4.77 -1.07 4.71
CA LEU A 53 5.85 -1.04 3.73
C LEU A 53 6.82 0.13 3.91
N GLU A 54 6.64 0.92 4.97
CA GLU A 54 7.46 2.11 5.25
C GLU A 54 7.54 3.03 4.02
N LEU A 55 6.42 3.15 3.31
CA LEU A 55 6.35 4.01 2.14
C LEU A 55 6.06 5.43 2.61
N ASP A 56 6.91 6.38 2.24
CA ASP A 56 6.61 7.80 2.44
C ASP A 56 5.21 8.09 1.86
N GLU A 57 4.31 8.57 2.70
CA GLU A 57 2.99 9.02 2.28
C GLU A 57 3.17 10.02 1.14
N PRO A 58 2.34 10.03 0.08
CA PRO A 58 2.29 11.22 -0.76
C PRO A 58 1.90 12.35 0.18
N VAL A 59 2.86 13.20 0.53
CA VAL A 59 2.69 14.37 1.38
C VAL A 59 1.52 15.18 0.82
N SER A 60 0.33 14.96 1.38
CA SER A 60 -0.75 15.91 1.29
C SER A 60 -0.26 17.12 2.07
N LYS A 61 0.23 18.12 1.34
CA LYS A 61 0.62 19.41 1.91
C LYS A 61 -0.53 19.93 2.80
N GLY A 62 -0.19 20.25 4.04
CA GLY A 62 -0.98 21.11 4.93
C GLY A 62 -1.47 20.41 6.19
N VAL A 63 -0.73 20.53 7.29
CA VAL A 63 -1.14 21.36 8.44
C VAL A 63 0.06 21.57 9.37
N ASP A 64 0.49 22.83 9.39
CA ASP A 64 1.17 23.62 10.42
C ASP A 64 1.63 22.90 11.71
N SER A 65 2.91 23.09 12.02
CA SER A 65 3.40 23.39 13.37
C SER A 65 4.65 24.25 13.27
#